data_AF-A0A7X4BS73-F1
#
_entry.id   AF-A0A7X4BS73-F1
#
_cell.length_a   1.000
_cell.length_b   1.000
_cell.length_c   1.000
_cell.angle_alpha   90.00
_cell.angle_beta   90.00
_cell.angle_gamma   90.00
#
_symmetry.space_group_name_H-M   'P 1'
#
loop_
_entity.id
_entity.type
_entity.pdbx_description
1 polymer ?
#
loop_
_entity_poly.entity_id
_entity_poly.type
_entity_poly.pdbx_seq_one_letter_code
_entity_poly.pdbx_strand_id
1 'polypeptide(L)'
;MNITVCNPLLRTPLSLIVDDSCPVVNLTYYWIHQRHAWKARHQPNIPPERWEGNATQLKSIPPTIPADFAYEWAEWCWENGVKGKFSLIPYPAGVGRVDEGFPDFPTHEYHSWLRIYRELIWPSFDLTPEMLTHTAVVDLDTFSLTEEWEQVEWVDPPVDNRLTDYIITAMEMLDNVGIPCEGVTSPGAFGKRQEAAYAKAVLTASQHVNNNPRPFYFLWLKHDELPDVPIWYPEKEKGIAIASIVSCAGDWFGGWTGYDLGDADRFITEDLQGGRLPPILEKELPCVLVGHWPGFYFNGEKCGFDILKTVKARLDAYDPDATKTLWMKNSEIAHYYMARELTEITVMEEQHEIHLFTQFPTANFTLALDAPIRHVQVNGWDLREVHSRRDFQPDTFLIEGKQTFVAFDLEVGETRLALTE
;
A
#
# COMPACT_ATOMS: atom_id res chain seq x y z
N MET A 1 25.67 25.27 -6.40
CA MET A 1 24.73 24.61 -7.35
C MET A 1 23.47 24.22 -6.59
N ASN A 2 22.26 24.44 -7.14
CA ASN A 2 21.01 24.00 -6.48
C ASN A 2 20.73 22.52 -6.80
N ILE A 3 20.30 21.77 -5.79
CA ILE A 3 19.97 20.34 -5.89
C ILE A 3 18.57 20.13 -5.32
N THR A 4 17.77 19.35 -6.03
CA THR A 4 16.44 18.94 -5.58
C THR A 4 16.29 17.43 -5.73
N VAL A 5 15.74 16.77 -4.71
CA VAL A 5 15.32 15.37 -4.85
C VAL A 5 13.97 15.33 -5.57
N CYS A 6 13.95 14.64 -6.71
CA CYS A 6 12.76 14.49 -7.56
C CYS A 6 11.97 13.23 -7.20
N ASN A 7 10.89 12.97 -7.92
CA ASN A 7 10.25 11.66 -7.93
C ASN A 7 11.15 10.61 -8.61
N PRO A 8 10.98 9.30 -8.30
CA PRO A 8 11.81 8.24 -8.86
C PRO A 8 11.75 8.26 -10.38
N LEU A 9 12.91 8.41 -11.03
CA LEU A 9 13.05 8.50 -12.48
C LEU A 9 12.22 9.61 -13.13
N LEU A 10 11.91 10.69 -12.39
CA LEU A 10 10.99 11.76 -12.82
C LEU A 10 9.57 11.27 -13.13
N ARG A 11 9.17 10.12 -12.57
CA ARG A 11 7.86 9.51 -12.79
C ARG A 11 7.04 9.54 -11.51
N THR A 12 5.76 9.85 -11.64
CA THR A 12 4.79 9.86 -10.56
C THR A 12 4.54 8.43 -10.05
N PRO A 13 4.71 8.16 -8.75
CA PRO A 13 4.41 6.84 -8.20
C PRO A 13 2.92 6.50 -8.34
N LEU A 14 2.63 5.33 -8.90
CA LEU A 14 1.31 4.70 -8.93
C LEU A 14 1.31 3.47 -8.02
N SER A 15 0.23 3.25 -7.30
CA SER A 15 0.05 2.03 -6.51
C SER A 15 -1.42 1.66 -6.38
N LEU A 16 -1.71 0.38 -6.12
CA LEU A 16 -3.02 -0.14 -5.79
C LEU A 16 -3.02 -0.82 -4.41
N ILE A 17 -3.92 -0.36 -3.55
CA ILE A 17 -4.26 -0.98 -2.28
C ILE A 17 -5.45 -1.90 -2.48
N VAL A 18 -5.31 -3.16 -2.07
CA VAL A 18 -6.40 -4.12 -1.99
C VAL A 18 -6.61 -4.51 -0.52
N ASP A 19 -7.80 -4.21 0.01
CA ASP A 19 -8.20 -4.47 1.40
C ASP A 19 -9.25 -5.61 1.47
N ASP A 20 -9.63 -6.03 2.68
CA ASP A 20 -10.62 -7.07 2.99
C ASP A 20 -10.32 -8.48 2.46
N SER A 21 -9.09 -8.73 2.02
CA SER A 21 -8.77 -10.01 1.43
C SER A 21 -8.59 -11.09 2.50
N CYS A 22 -9.19 -12.25 2.26
CA CYS A 22 -9.16 -13.40 3.15
C CYS A 22 -8.97 -14.68 2.33
N PRO A 23 -8.19 -15.67 2.81
CA PRO A 23 -8.25 -17.01 2.25
C PRO A 23 -9.68 -17.54 2.37
N VAL A 24 -10.28 -17.91 1.23
CA VAL A 24 -11.61 -18.54 1.03
C VAL A 24 -12.84 -17.78 1.56
N VAL A 25 -12.73 -16.98 2.62
CA VAL A 25 -13.83 -16.27 3.29
C VAL A 25 -14.20 -15.00 2.51
N ASN A 26 -15.50 -14.75 2.32
CA ASN A 26 -15.98 -13.43 1.93
C ASN A 26 -16.26 -12.58 3.16
N LEU A 27 -15.35 -11.66 3.50
CA LEU A 27 -15.46 -10.85 4.71
C LEU A 27 -16.78 -10.09 4.80
N THR A 28 -17.26 -9.50 3.70
CA THR A 28 -18.52 -8.73 3.68
C THR A 28 -19.69 -9.54 4.23
N TYR A 29 -19.77 -10.83 3.86
CA TYR A 29 -20.85 -11.71 4.32
C TYR A 29 -20.84 -11.82 5.85
N TYR A 30 -19.69 -12.16 6.43
CA TYR A 30 -19.57 -12.38 7.87
C TYR A 30 -19.65 -11.06 8.65
N TRP A 31 -19.03 -10.00 8.13
CA TRP A 31 -19.04 -8.67 8.75
C TRP A 31 -20.47 -8.15 8.90
N ILE A 32 -21.26 -8.14 7.82
CA ILE A 32 -22.65 -7.67 7.86
C ILE A 32 -23.48 -8.57 8.79
N HIS A 33 -23.31 -9.89 8.70
CA HIS A 33 -24.03 -10.82 9.58
C HIS A 33 -23.77 -10.55 11.06
N GLN A 34 -22.49 -10.46 11.45
CA GLN A 34 -22.09 -10.23 12.84
C GLN A 34 -22.50 -8.84 13.33
N ARG A 35 -22.36 -7.80 12.51
CA ARG A 35 -22.69 -6.43 12.92
C ARG A 35 -24.18 -6.29 13.19
N HIS A 36 -25.02 -6.82 12.31
CA HIS A 36 -26.47 -6.77 12.49
C HIS A 36 -26.93 -7.63 13.67
N ALA A 37 -26.31 -8.79 13.90
CA ALA A 37 -26.57 -9.61 15.10
C ALA A 37 -26.18 -8.88 16.39
N TRP A 38 -25.01 -8.23 16.41
CA TRP A 38 -24.57 -7.40 17.53
C TRP A 38 -25.54 -6.25 17.79
N LYS A 39 -25.97 -5.54 16.73
CA LYS A 39 -26.88 -4.41 16.83
C LYS A 39 -28.27 -4.83 17.31
N ALA A 40 -28.77 -5.99 16.88
CA ALA A 40 -30.02 -6.55 17.40
C ALA A 40 -29.96 -6.85 18.91
N ARG A 41 -28.80 -7.26 19.44
CA ARG A 41 -28.61 -7.52 20.87
C ARG A 41 -28.46 -6.23 21.69
N HIS A 42 -27.72 -5.25 21.20
CA HIS A 42 -27.32 -4.07 21.98
C HIS A 42 -28.13 -2.80 21.68
N GLN A 43 -28.68 -2.69 20.47
CA GLN A 43 -29.38 -1.51 19.96
C GLN A 43 -30.62 -1.89 19.12
N PRO A 44 -31.55 -2.71 19.64
CA PRO A 44 -32.64 -3.31 18.84
C PRO A 44 -33.60 -2.30 18.18
N ASN A 45 -33.65 -1.07 18.68
CA ASN A 45 -34.54 -0.01 18.18
C ASN A 45 -33.82 1.01 17.29
N ILE A 46 -32.52 0.84 17.03
CA ILE A 46 -31.73 1.73 16.19
C ILE A 46 -31.57 1.02 14.83
N PRO A 47 -32.05 1.61 13.72
CA PRO A 47 -31.84 1.01 12.40
C PRO A 47 -30.35 1.00 12.05
N PRO A 48 -29.88 0.02 11.26
CA PRO A 48 -28.52 0.02 10.73
C PRO A 48 -28.25 1.28 9.90
N GLU A 49 -27.06 1.85 10.07
CA GLU A 49 -26.56 2.93 9.23
C GLU A 49 -26.05 2.38 7.89
N ARG A 50 -25.90 3.24 6.87
CA ARG A 50 -25.47 2.81 5.53
C ARG A 50 -24.12 2.08 5.55
N TRP A 51 -23.19 2.52 6.40
CA TRP A 51 -21.87 1.90 6.53
C TRP A 51 -21.91 0.53 7.20
N GLU A 52 -23.03 0.13 7.80
CA GLU A 52 -23.21 -1.20 8.40
C GLU A 52 -23.72 -2.24 7.38
N GLY A 53 -23.80 -1.87 6.10
CA GLY A 53 -24.28 -2.74 5.04
C GLY A 53 -25.77 -3.09 5.15
N ASN A 54 -26.30 -3.66 4.07
CA ASN A 54 -27.71 -4.02 3.97
C ASN A 54 -27.93 -5.52 4.18
N ALA A 55 -28.36 -5.93 5.38
CA ALA A 55 -28.68 -7.32 5.70
C ALA A 55 -29.72 -7.96 4.76
N THR A 56 -30.60 -7.16 4.12
CA THR A 56 -31.58 -7.72 3.16
C THR A 56 -30.94 -8.20 1.86
N GLN A 57 -29.79 -7.64 1.49
CA GLN A 57 -29.00 -8.03 0.32
C GLN A 57 -27.98 -9.13 0.64
N LEU A 58 -27.82 -9.52 1.90
CA LEU A 58 -26.84 -10.54 2.29
C LEU A 58 -27.02 -11.89 1.57
N LYS A 59 -28.26 -12.22 1.18
CA LYS A 59 -28.59 -13.45 0.44
C LYS A 59 -27.96 -13.53 -0.95
N SER A 60 -27.58 -12.39 -1.54
CA SER A 60 -26.89 -12.35 -2.84
C SER A 60 -25.37 -12.32 -2.68
N ILE A 61 -24.84 -12.22 -1.46
CA ILE A 61 -23.41 -12.26 -1.20
C ILE A 61 -23.01 -13.71 -0.88
N PRO A 62 -22.13 -14.35 -1.67
CA PRO A 62 -21.64 -15.67 -1.33
C PRO A 62 -20.75 -15.60 -0.08
N PRO A 63 -20.79 -16.58 0.83
CA PRO A 63 -19.96 -16.59 2.03
C PRO A 63 -18.47 -16.82 1.73
N THR A 64 -18.11 -17.12 0.47
CA THR A 64 -16.75 -17.44 0.05
C THR A 64 -16.35 -16.71 -1.22
N ILE A 65 -15.06 -16.41 -1.34
CA ILE A 65 -14.42 -15.96 -2.59
C ILE A 65 -13.38 -17.02 -3.00
N PRO A 66 -13.52 -17.65 -4.18
CA PRO A 66 -12.68 -18.78 -4.58
C PRO A 66 -11.26 -18.34 -4.93
N ALA A 67 -10.29 -19.21 -4.67
CA ALA A 67 -8.88 -18.99 -5.02
C ALA A 67 -8.66 -18.76 -6.52
N ASP A 68 -9.48 -19.36 -7.39
CA ASP A 68 -9.40 -19.16 -8.84
C ASP A 68 -9.55 -17.69 -9.25
N PHE A 69 -10.37 -16.92 -8.54
CA PHE A 69 -10.47 -15.48 -8.78
C PHE A 69 -9.21 -14.75 -8.36
N ALA A 70 -8.62 -15.12 -7.22
CA ALA A 70 -7.36 -14.55 -6.76
C ALA A 70 -6.21 -14.84 -7.72
N TYR A 71 -6.17 -16.06 -8.28
CA TYR A 71 -5.21 -16.44 -9.31
C TYR A 71 -5.36 -15.56 -10.56
N GLU A 72 -6.57 -15.47 -11.12
CA GLU A 72 -6.85 -14.67 -12.33
C GLU A 72 -6.49 -13.20 -12.12
N TRP A 73 -6.87 -12.63 -10.97
CA TRP A 73 -6.57 -11.25 -10.64
C TRP A 73 -5.06 -11.01 -10.51
N ALA A 74 -4.35 -11.88 -9.79
CA ALA A 74 -2.92 -11.74 -9.55
C ALA A 74 -2.10 -11.92 -10.84
N GLU A 75 -2.46 -12.92 -11.67
CA GLU A 75 -1.85 -13.15 -12.98
C GLU A 75 -2.01 -11.92 -13.87
N TRP A 76 -3.23 -11.38 -13.97
CA TRP A 76 -3.48 -10.17 -14.76
C TRP A 76 -2.69 -8.96 -14.24
N CYS A 77 -2.64 -8.74 -12.92
CA CYS A 77 -1.88 -7.63 -12.35
C CYS A 77 -0.37 -7.76 -12.66
N TRP A 78 0.18 -8.97 -12.56
CA TRP A 78 1.56 -9.24 -12.93
C TRP A 78 1.82 -8.96 -14.41
N GLU A 79 0.99 -9.48 -15.31
CA GLU A 79 1.11 -9.27 -16.76
C GLU A 79 1.00 -7.79 -17.16
N ASN A 80 0.24 -6.99 -16.40
CA ASN A 80 0.00 -5.57 -16.67
C ASN A 80 0.90 -4.63 -15.85
N GLY A 81 1.85 -5.18 -15.07
CA GLY A 81 2.80 -4.40 -14.27
C GLY A 81 2.17 -3.60 -13.14
N VAL A 82 0.96 -3.96 -12.70
CA VAL A 82 0.29 -3.31 -11.56
C VAL A 82 0.98 -3.75 -10.27
N LYS A 83 1.28 -2.77 -9.41
CA LYS A 83 1.91 -2.99 -8.11
C LYS A 83 1.16 -2.28 -7.00
N GLY A 84 1.44 -2.67 -5.76
CA GLY A 84 0.99 -1.92 -4.58
C GLY A 84 1.05 -2.72 -3.30
N LYS A 85 -0.07 -2.85 -2.59
CA LYS A 85 -0.19 -3.76 -1.45
C LYS A 85 -1.52 -4.52 -1.45
N PHE A 86 -1.52 -5.69 -0.81
CA PHE A 86 -2.66 -6.58 -0.69
C PHE A 86 -2.77 -7.03 0.77
N SER A 87 -3.90 -6.77 1.43
CA SER A 87 -4.09 -7.19 2.82
C SER A 87 -4.33 -8.70 2.91
N LEU A 88 -4.13 -9.29 4.08
CA LEU A 88 -4.64 -10.60 4.45
C LEU A 88 -5.19 -10.48 5.86
N ILE A 89 -6.45 -10.83 6.08
CA ILE A 89 -6.99 -10.88 7.44
C ILE A 89 -6.59 -12.23 8.07
N PRO A 90 -5.80 -12.25 9.16
CA PRO A 90 -5.25 -13.47 9.75
C PRO A 90 -6.30 -14.38 10.40
N TYR A 91 -7.34 -13.82 11.01
CA TYR A 91 -8.43 -14.52 11.68
C TYR A 91 -9.79 -13.99 11.20
N PRO A 92 -10.11 -14.10 9.90
CA PRO A 92 -11.18 -13.36 9.26
C PRO A 92 -12.52 -13.62 9.92
N ALA A 93 -13.13 -12.55 10.44
CA ALA A 93 -14.38 -12.57 11.18
C ALA A 93 -14.43 -13.58 12.35
N GLY A 94 -13.29 -14.01 12.90
CA GLY A 94 -13.26 -15.05 13.91
C GLY A 94 -13.67 -16.44 13.41
N VAL A 95 -13.66 -16.69 12.09
CA VAL A 95 -14.13 -17.94 11.48
C VAL A 95 -13.07 -19.05 11.55
N GLY A 96 -11.80 -18.71 11.37
CA GLY A 96 -10.67 -19.65 11.46
C GLY A 96 -9.36 -18.90 11.31
N ARG A 97 -8.29 -19.38 11.93
CA ARG A 97 -6.99 -18.70 11.89
C ARG A 97 -6.17 -19.19 10.71
N VAL A 98 -5.51 -18.27 10.02
CA VAL A 98 -4.68 -18.59 8.84
C VAL A 98 -3.53 -19.54 9.17
N ASP A 99 -2.99 -19.49 10.39
CA ASP A 99 -1.91 -20.35 10.87
C ASP A 99 -2.36 -21.73 11.37
N GLU A 100 -3.67 -21.94 11.54
CA GLU A 100 -4.27 -23.24 11.91
C GLU A 100 -5.06 -23.87 10.75
N GLY A 101 -5.41 -23.07 9.74
CA GLY A 101 -6.25 -23.45 8.62
C GLY A 101 -7.75 -23.17 8.85
N PHE A 102 -8.55 -23.51 7.84
CA PHE A 102 -9.98 -23.22 7.81
C PHE A 102 -10.78 -24.53 7.71
N PRO A 103 -11.05 -25.22 8.83
CA PRO A 103 -11.59 -26.59 8.84
C PRO A 103 -13.00 -26.70 8.23
N ASP A 104 -13.79 -25.64 8.28
CA ASP A 104 -15.14 -25.59 7.69
C ASP A 104 -15.12 -25.34 6.17
N PHE A 105 -13.95 -25.19 5.57
CA PHE A 105 -13.76 -24.90 4.15
C PHE A 105 -12.89 -25.97 3.47
N PRO A 106 -13.00 -26.12 2.14
CA PRO A 106 -12.18 -27.08 1.43
C PRO A 106 -10.68 -26.79 1.61
N THR A 107 -9.93 -27.77 2.13
CA THR A 107 -8.50 -27.61 2.42
C THR A 107 -7.67 -27.17 1.20
N HIS A 108 -8.09 -27.56 -0.01
CA HIS A 108 -7.43 -27.14 -1.24
C HIS A 108 -7.57 -25.64 -1.52
N GLU A 109 -8.68 -24.99 -1.15
CA GLU A 109 -8.87 -23.55 -1.31
C GLU A 109 -7.86 -22.77 -0.47
N TYR A 110 -7.71 -23.15 0.82
CA TYR A 110 -6.73 -22.56 1.71
C TYR A 110 -5.29 -22.69 1.17
N HIS A 111 -4.89 -23.88 0.75
CA HIS A 111 -3.55 -24.09 0.19
C HIS A 111 -3.33 -23.32 -1.12
N SER A 112 -4.34 -23.26 -2.00
CA SER A 112 -4.27 -22.46 -3.23
C SER A 112 -4.10 -20.98 -2.91
N TRP A 113 -4.86 -20.44 -1.96
CA TRP A 113 -4.73 -19.06 -1.51
C TRP A 113 -3.32 -18.76 -0.97
N LEU A 114 -2.78 -19.58 -0.08
CA LEU A 114 -1.42 -19.37 0.44
C LEU A 114 -0.37 -19.42 -0.68
N ARG A 115 -0.52 -20.32 -1.65
CA ARG A 115 0.36 -20.36 -2.83
C ARG A 115 0.25 -19.06 -3.64
N ILE A 116 -0.97 -18.61 -3.93
CA ILE A 116 -1.23 -17.39 -4.70
C ILE A 116 -0.64 -16.16 -4.02
N TYR A 117 -0.81 -16.02 -2.70
CA TYR A 117 -0.20 -14.94 -1.93
C TYR A 117 1.32 -14.91 -2.12
N ARG A 118 2.00 -16.03 -1.91
CA ARG A 118 3.47 -16.10 -1.93
C ARG A 118 4.07 -16.02 -3.34
N GLU A 119 3.44 -16.66 -4.31
CA GLU A 119 4.05 -16.88 -5.63
C GLU A 119 3.57 -15.87 -6.68
N LEU A 120 2.36 -15.31 -6.55
CA LEU A 120 1.76 -14.44 -7.57
C LEU A 120 1.50 -13.02 -7.09
N ILE A 121 0.97 -12.85 -5.87
CA ILE A 121 0.66 -11.52 -5.32
C ILE A 121 1.93 -10.84 -4.79
N TRP A 122 2.69 -11.53 -3.93
CA TRP A 122 3.84 -10.96 -3.24
C TRP A 122 4.92 -10.34 -4.17
N PRO A 123 5.22 -10.88 -5.36
CA PRO A 123 6.18 -10.24 -6.27
C PRO A 123 5.81 -8.80 -6.65
N SER A 124 4.51 -8.49 -6.79
CA SER A 124 4.02 -7.17 -7.23
C SER A 124 3.37 -6.36 -6.11
N PHE A 125 2.96 -6.98 -5.01
CA PHE A 125 2.27 -6.33 -3.90
C PHE A 125 2.94 -6.66 -2.57
N ASP A 126 3.10 -5.66 -1.70
CA ASP A 126 3.40 -5.93 -0.29
C ASP A 126 2.23 -6.69 0.35
N LEU A 127 2.52 -7.62 1.27
CA LEU A 127 1.51 -8.34 2.02
C LEU A 127 1.42 -7.76 3.43
N THR A 128 0.20 -7.48 3.89
CA THR A 128 0.00 -6.80 5.17
C THR A 128 -1.15 -7.44 5.95
N PRO A 129 -1.02 -7.67 7.27
CA PRO A 129 -2.18 -8.03 8.06
C PRO A 129 -3.15 -6.84 8.12
N GLU A 130 -4.44 -7.13 8.10
CA GLU A 130 -5.52 -6.15 8.36
C GLU A 130 -6.11 -6.37 9.75
N MET A 131 -5.22 -6.16 10.72
CA MET A 131 -5.35 -6.58 12.11
C MET A 131 -5.76 -8.04 12.23
N LEU A 132 -6.55 -8.48 13.21
CA LEU A 132 -6.84 -9.90 13.39
C LEU A 132 -8.10 -10.33 12.65
N THR A 133 -9.23 -9.66 12.85
CA THR A 133 -10.53 -10.19 12.37
C THR A 133 -11.26 -9.31 11.39
N HIS A 134 -10.88 -8.05 11.30
CA HIS A 134 -11.63 -6.96 10.68
C HIS A 134 -13.08 -6.82 11.20
N THR A 135 -13.39 -7.40 12.37
CA THR A 135 -14.74 -7.40 12.98
C THR A 135 -14.63 -7.10 14.48
N ALA A 136 -14.84 -8.10 15.34
CA ALA A 136 -14.70 -8.01 16.77
C ALA A 136 -13.23 -8.16 17.20
N VAL A 137 -12.83 -7.39 18.19
CA VAL A 137 -11.52 -7.47 18.83
C VAL A 137 -11.36 -8.83 19.49
N VAL A 138 -10.18 -9.43 19.37
CA VAL A 138 -9.83 -10.72 19.98
C VAL A 138 -9.23 -10.51 21.37
N ASP A 139 -9.70 -11.29 22.34
CA ASP A 139 -8.98 -11.49 23.60
C ASP A 139 -7.78 -12.42 23.35
N LEU A 140 -6.56 -11.91 23.47
CA LEU A 140 -5.35 -12.64 23.10
C LEU A 140 -5.01 -13.81 24.06
N ASP A 141 -5.55 -13.83 25.28
CA ASP A 141 -5.32 -14.92 26.23
C ASP A 141 -6.20 -16.14 25.91
N THR A 142 -7.42 -15.89 25.44
CA THR A 142 -8.43 -16.93 25.20
C THR A 142 -8.71 -17.19 23.71
N PHE A 143 -8.25 -16.30 22.83
CA PHE A 143 -8.59 -16.26 21.40
C PHE A 143 -10.09 -16.20 21.12
N SER A 144 -10.86 -15.64 22.05
CA SER A 144 -12.30 -15.42 21.89
C SER A 144 -12.61 -14.02 21.38
N LEU A 145 -13.70 -13.89 20.62
CA LEU A 145 -14.21 -12.58 20.18
C LEU A 145 -14.83 -11.84 21.37
N THR A 146 -14.42 -10.58 21.54
CA THR A 146 -15.01 -9.67 22.53
C THR A 146 -16.25 -8.96 21.96
N GLU A 147 -16.86 -8.06 22.76
CA GLU A 147 -17.95 -7.21 22.28
C GLU A 147 -17.45 -5.87 21.68
N GLU A 148 -16.15 -5.57 21.77
CA GLU A 148 -15.51 -4.43 21.10
C GLU A 148 -15.25 -4.77 19.63
N TRP A 149 -15.35 -3.78 18.74
CA TRP A 149 -15.09 -3.90 17.32
C TRP A 149 -13.80 -3.18 16.94
N GLU A 150 -12.98 -3.83 16.10
CA GLU A 150 -11.69 -3.32 15.64
C GLU A 150 -11.85 -1.95 14.96
N GLN A 151 -12.91 -1.77 14.17
CA GLN A 151 -13.15 -0.53 13.43
C GLN A 151 -14.12 0.46 14.09
N VAL A 152 -14.61 0.19 15.30
CA VAL A 152 -15.55 1.10 16.01
C VAL A 152 -14.97 1.53 17.35
N GLU A 153 -14.78 0.62 18.29
CA GLU A 153 -14.19 0.93 19.59
C GLU A 153 -12.67 1.20 19.46
N TRP A 154 -11.96 0.36 18.69
CA TRP A 154 -10.51 0.51 18.49
C TRP A 154 -10.13 1.56 17.45
N VAL A 155 -11.07 2.44 17.08
CA VAL A 155 -10.76 3.76 16.51
C VAL A 155 -9.94 4.60 17.48
N ASP A 156 -10.17 4.41 18.78
CA ASP A 156 -9.41 4.98 19.89
C ASP A 156 -8.86 3.83 20.76
N PRO A 157 -7.84 3.10 20.25
CA PRO A 157 -7.38 1.88 20.89
C PRO A 157 -6.66 2.16 22.22
N PRO A 158 -6.58 1.18 23.12
CA PRO A 158 -5.74 1.29 24.31
C PRO A 158 -4.27 1.43 23.89
N VAL A 159 -3.66 2.58 24.16
CA VAL A 159 -2.26 2.88 23.78
C VAL A 159 -1.21 2.27 24.72
N ASP A 160 -1.62 1.36 25.60
CA ASP A 160 -0.72 0.53 26.38
C ASP A 160 -0.16 -0.63 25.52
N ASN A 161 0.45 -1.63 26.15
CA ASN A 161 1.03 -2.75 25.41
C ASN A 161 0.00 -3.53 24.59
N ARG A 162 -1.30 -3.46 24.91
CA ARG A 162 -2.35 -4.23 24.21
C ARG A 162 -2.40 -3.93 22.72
N LEU A 163 -2.28 -2.67 22.31
CA LEU A 163 -2.26 -2.32 20.88
C LEU A 163 -1.06 -2.94 20.17
N THR A 164 0.12 -2.88 20.79
CA THR A 164 1.34 -3.44 20.20
C THR A 164 1.28 -4.96 20.14
N ASP A 165 0.85 -5.62 21.22
CA ASP A 165 0.70 -7.08 21.31
C ASP A 165 -0.33 -7.60 20.29
N TYR A 166 -1.41 -6.84 20.06
CA TYR A 166 -2.42 -7.16 19.06
C TYR A 166 -1.86 -7.13 17.64
N ILE A 167 -1.08 -6.09 17.31
CA ILE A 167 -0.42 -5.95 16.01
C ILE A 167 0.66 -7.04 15.84
N ILE A 168 1.46 -7.32 16.87
CA ILE A 168 2.44 -8.42 16.87
C ILE A 168 1.74 -9.73 16.55
N THR A 169 0.65 -10.05 17.24
CA THR A 169 -0.12 -11.29 17.01
C THR A 169 -0.59 -11.39 15.56
N ALA A 170 -1.08 -10.30 14.98
CA ALA A 170 -1.53 -10.28 13.58
C ALA A 170 -0.38 -10.51 12.60
N MET A 171 0.78 -9.92 12.84
CA MET A 171 1.98 -10.12 12.02
C MET A 171 2.54 -11.54 12.15
N GLU A 172 2.61 -12.08 13.37
CA GLU A 172 3.10 -13.44 13.66
C GLU A 172 2.24 -14.51 12.97
N MET A 173 0.91 -14.34 12.91
CA MET A 173 0.03 -15.29 12.22
C MET A 173 0.34 -15.41 10.73
N LEU A 174 0.73 -14.31 10.08
CA LEU A 174 1.16 -14.32 8.68
C LEU A 174 2.58 -14.91 8.55
N ASP A 175 3.50 -14.55 9.45
CA ASP A 175 4.86 -15.10 9.45
C ASP A 175 4.87 -16.63 9.65
N ASN A 176 4.01 -17.15 10.53
CA ASN A 176 3.79 -18.58 10.74
C ASN A 176 3.42 -19.34 9.46
N VAL A 177 2.81 -18.65 8.50
CA VAL A 177 2.51 -19.16 7.16
C VAL A 177 3.40 -18.55 6.10
N GLY A 178 4.62 -18.14 6.43
CA GLY A 178 5.64 -17.68 5.48
C GLY A 178 5.20 -16.47 4.65
N ILE A 179 4.43 -15.56 5.24
CA ILE A 179 4.05 -14.27 4.64
C ILE A 179 4.83 -13.16 5.37
N PRO A 180 5.60 -12.33 4.66
CA PRO A 180 6.64 -11.48 5.25
C PRO A 180 6.18 -10.17 5.92
N CYS A 181 4.91 -9.74 5.80
CA CYS A 181 4.35 -8.56 6.50
C CYS A 181 5.20 -7.27 6.42
N GLU A 182 5.31 -6.65 5.24
CA GLU A 182 6.15 -5.43 5.05
C GLU A 182 5.61 -4.17 5.75
N GLY A 183 4.35 -4.23 6.20
CA GLY A 183 3.63 -3.17 6.89
C GLY A 183 2.32 -3.70 7.44
N VAL A 184 1.38 -2.82 7.76
CA VAL A 184 0.03 -3.23 8.23
C VAL A 184 -1.08 -2.42 7.57
N THR A 185 -2.29 -2.93 7.70
CA THR A 185 -3.54 -2.30 7.25
C THR A 185 -4.46 -2.07 8.44
N SER A 186 -4.97 -0.85 8.58
CA SER A 186 -6.01 -0.56 9.56
C SER A 186 -7.37 -1.02 9.05
N PRO A 187 -8.09 -1.91 9.76
CA PRO A 187 -9.47 -2.23 9.42
C PRO A 187 -10.36 -1.01 9.66
N GLY A 188 -10.90 -0.46 8.58
CA GLY A 188 -11.72 0.74 8.61
C GLY A 188 -11.04 1.93 9.28
N ALA A 189 -11.42 2.22 10.54
CA ALA A 189 -10.92 3.37 11.29
C ALA A 189 -9.99 3.00 12.48
N PHE A 190 -9.50 1.77 12.54
CA PHE A 190 -8.60 1.29 13.61
C PHE A 190 -7.38 2.21 13.80
N GLY A 191 -7.19 2.70 15.03
CA GLY A 191 -6.08 3.58 15.39
C GLY A 191 -6.24 5.05 14.97
N LYS A 192 -7.32 5.42 14.28
CA LYS A 192 -7.47 6.75 13.65
C LYS A 192 -7.43 7.93 14.63
N ARG A 193 -7.95 7.77 15.86
CA ARG A 193 -7.92 8.85 16.88
C ARG A 193 -6.60 8.92 17.65
N GLN A 194 -5.72 7.93 17.46
CA GLN A 194 -4.43 7.80 18.14
C GLN A 194 -3.31 7.48 17.14
N GLU A 195 -3.34 8.08 15.94
CA GLU A 195 -2.48 7.69 14.82
C GLU A 195 -0.98 7.66 15.17
N ALA A 196 -0.49 8.63 15.95
CA ALA A 196 0.90 8.62 16.41
C ALA A 196 1.22 7.37 17.24
N ALA A 197 0.40 7.06 18.26
CA ALA A 197 0.58 5.86 19.07
C ALA A 197 0.44 4.57 18.24
N TYR A 198 -0.51 4.55 17.31
CA TYR A 198 -0.67 3.45 16.35
C TYR A 198 0.58 3.26 15.48
N ALA A 199 1.11 4.31 14.86
CA ALA A 199 2.32 4.26 14.07
C ALA A 199 3.53 3.78 14.91
N LYS A 200 3.63 4.19 16.18
CA LYS A 200 4.67 3.68 17.09
C LYS A 200 4.51 2.20 17.41
N ALA A 201 3.28 1.73 17.62
CA ALA A 201 2.97 0.32 17.87
C ALA A 201 3.30 -0.54 16.65
N VAL A 202 2.92 -0.10 15.44
CA VAL A 202 3.27 -0.77 14.17
C VAL A 202 4.78 -0.86 13.99
N LEU A 203 5.51 0.25 14.22
CA LEU A 203 6.96 0.26 14.12
C LEU A 203 7.59 -0.75 15.09
N THR A 204 7.13 -0.76 16.34
CA THR A 204 7.62 -1.67 17.39
C THR A 204 7.33 -3.13 17.02
N ALA A 205 6.12 -3.43 16.58
CA ALA A 205 5.72 -4.76 16.13
C ALA A 205 6.54 -5.24 14.92
N SER A 206 6.77 -4.36 13.94
CA SER A 206 7.56 -4.69 12.75
C SER A 206 9.02 -4.97 13.06
N GLN A 207 9.61 -4.25 14.02
CA GLN A 207 10.94 -4.53 14.52
C GLN A 207 10.99 -5.84 15.32
N HIS A 208 9.93 -6.17 16.04
CA HIS A 208 9.83 -7.40 16.82
C HIS A 208 9.72 -8.65 15.94
N VAL A 209 8.76 -8.67 15.01
CA VAL A 209 8.43 -9.85 14.21
C VAL A 209 9.39 -10.02 13.03
N ASN A 210 9.64 -8.93 12.28
CA ASN A 210 10.35 -9.00 11.00
C ASN A 210 11.75 -8.37 11.03
N ASN A 211 12.17 -7.82 12.17
CA ASN A 211 13.36 -6.96 12.25
C ASN A 211 13.35 -5.86 11.17
N ASN A 212 12.16 -5.34 10.82
CA ASN A 212 11.99 -4.32 9.80
C ASN A 212 12.03 -2.92 10.46
N PRO A 213 13.09 -2.12 10.24
CA PRO A 213 13.20 -0.78 10.82
C PRO A 213 12.42 0.30 10.05
N ARG A 214 11.90 -0.03 8.86
CA ARG A 214 11.27 0.91 7.91
C ARG A 214 9.93 0.37 7.38
N PRO A 215 8.97 0.01 8.26
CA PRO A 215 7.66 -0.43 7.82
C PRO A 215 6.82 0.73 7.29
N PHE A 216 5.65 0.39 6.76
CA PHE A 216 4.59 1.35 6.45
C PHE A 216 3.26 0.90 7.07
N TYR A 217 2.28 1.80 7.08
CA TYR A 217 0.89 1.43 7.35
C TYR A 217 -0.06 2.11 6.37
N PHE A 218 -1.22 1.51 6.14
CA PHE A 218 -2.36 2.14 5.48
C PHE A 218 -3.49 2.38 6.50
N LEU A 219 -4.03 3.60 6.51
CA LEU A 219 -5.11 4.03 7.39
C LEU A 219 -6.06 5.03 6.71
N TRP A 220 -5.51 5.91 5.87
CA TRP A 220 -6.26 7.05 5.34
C TRP A 220 -6.65 6.85 3.88
N LEU A 221 -7.97 6.86 3.64
CA LEU A 221 -8.57 7.10 2.35
C LEU A 221 -9.01 8.56 2.27
N LYS A 222 -8.31 9.36 1.46
CA LYS A 222 -8.58 10.80 1.27
C LYS A 222 -8.76 11.11 -0.20
N HIS A 223 -10.01 11.23 -0.64
CA HIS A 223 -10.34 11.44 -2.05
C HIS A 223 -10.70 12.90 -2.39
N ASP A 224 -10.71 13.77 -1.39
CA ASP A 224 -11.03 15.20 -1.45
C ASP A 224 -9.85 16.11 -1.09
N GLU A 225 -8.74 15.55 -0.58
CA GLU A 225 -7.49 16.25 -0.25
C GLU A 225 -6.35 15.82 -1.18
N LEU A 226 -5.31 16.64 -1.37
CA LEU A 226 -4.11 16.18 -2.10
C LEU A 226 -3.36 15.12 -1.28
N PRO A 227 -2.86 14.04 -1.92
CA PRO A 227 -2.17 12.98 -1.20
C PRO A 227 -0.77 13.41 -0.75
N ASP A 228 -0.34 12.86 0.38
CA ASP A 228 0.99 12.96 0.96
C ASP A 228 1.46 11.59 1.48
N VAL A 229 2.71 11.51 1.95
CA VAL A 229 3.27 10.31 2.59
C VAL A 229 3.91 10.72 3.92
N PRO A 230 3.14 10.88 5.00
CA PRO A 230 3.66 11.29 6.29
C PRO A 230 4.71 10.31 6.85
N ILE A 231 5.84 10.84 7.32
CA ILE A 231 6.90 10.07 7.99
C ILE A 231 6.86 10.33 9.50
N TRP A 232 6.80 9.26 10.29
CA TRP A 232 6.77 9.31 11.75
C TRP A 232 8.01 8.69 12.38
N TYR A 233 8.32 9.17 13.59
CA TYR A 233 9.39 8.66 14.46
C TYR A 233 10.76 8.47 13.76
N PRO A 234 11.26 9.46 12.99
CA PRO A 234 12.57 9.33 12.35
C PRO A 234 13.69 9.30 13.40
N GLU A 235 14.47 8.21 13.42
CA GLU A 235 15.77 8.12 14.08
C GLU A 235 16.84 7.93 12.99
N LYS A 236 17.32 9.06 12.45
CA LYS A 236 18.13 9.09 11.22
C LYS A 236 19.36 8.21 11.30
N GLU A 237 20.09 8.26 12.41
CA GLU A 237 21.35 7.56 12.62
C GLU A 237 21.17 6.04 12.66
N LYS A 238 19.97 5.56 13.01
CA LYS A 238 19.63 4.14 13.08
C LYS A 238 18.88 3.63 11.84
N GLY A 239 18.47 4.52 10.93
CA GLY A 239 17.67 4.15 9.77
C GLY A 239 16.27 3.66 10.14
N ILE A 240 15.71 4.18 11.24
CA ILE A 240 14.39 3.80 11.74
C ILE A 240 13.40 4.92 11.44
N ALA A 241 12.28 4.58 10.80
CA ALA A 241 11.13 5.46 10.61
C ALA A 241 9.92 4.62 10.19
N ILE A 242 8.72 5.19 10.20
CA ILE A 242 7.52 4.55 9.65
C ILE A 242 6.77 5.53 8.76
N ALA A 243 6.28 5.06 7.61
CA ALA A 243 5.50 5.87 6.67
C ALA A 243 4.00 5.56 6.75
N SER A 244 3.19 6.60 6.65
CA SER A 244 1.75 6.49 6.39
C SER A 244 1.53 6.55 4.89
N ILE A 245 1.00 5.48 4.31
CA ILE A 245 0.54 5.50 2.91
C ILE A 245 -0.92 5.93 2.90
N VAL A 246 -1.22 6.95 2.09
CA VAL A 246 -2.55 7.55 1.97
C VAL A 246 -3.09 7.28 0.58
N SER A 247 -4.29 6.72 0.48
CA SER A 247 -4.95 6.57 -0.82
C SER A 247 -5.59 7.89 -1.23
N CYS A 248 -5.51 8.18 -2.53
CA CYS A 248 -5.90 9.47 -3.09
C CYS A 248 -7.26 9.43 -3.81
N ALA A 249 -7.87 8.25 -3.90
CA ALA A 249 -9.13 7.99 -4.57
C ALA A 249 -10.10 7.24 -3.64
N GLY A 250 -11.39 7.32 -3.94
CA GLY A 250 -12.39 6.52 -3.23
C GLY A 250 -12.42 5.09 -3.75
N ASP A 251 -13.02 4.20 -2.97
CA ASP A 251 -13.32 2.85 -3.45
C ASP A 251 -14.47 2.91 -4.45
N TRP A 252 -14.11 2.97 -5.73
CA TRP A 252 -15.04 2.95 -6.86
C TRP A 252 -14.85 1.69 -7.71
N PHE A 253 -14.30 0.62 -7.11
CA PHE A 253 -14.13 -0.71 -7.70
C PHE A 253 -15.17 -1.72 -7.18
N GLY A 254 -16.39 -1.29 -6.86
CA GLY A 254 -17.42 -2.19 -6.31
C GLY A 254 -17.81 -1.92 -4.85
N GLY A 255 -17.01 -1.12 -4.12
CA GLY A 255 -17.22 -0.89 -2.69
C GLY A 255 -16.85 -2.11 -1.84
N TRP A 256 -16.59 -1.89 -0.54
CA TRP A 256 -16.40 -2.98 0.45
C TRP A 256 -17.60 -3.94 0.56
N THR A 257 -18.78 -3.51 0.13
CA THR A 257 -19.98 -4.36 0.15
C THR A 257 -20.18 -5.21 -1.10
N GLY A 258 -19.57 -4.84 -2.24
CA GLY A 258 -19.95 -5.42 -3.53
C GLY A 258 -21.42 -5.16 -3.92
N TYR A 259 -22.01 -4.04 -3.46
CA TYR A 259 -23.37 -3.62 -3.84
C TYR A 259 -23.38 -2.54 -4.92
N ASP A 260 -22.41 -1.62 -4.86
CA ASP A 260 -22.33 -0.47 -5.76
C ASP A 260 -21.40 -0.86 -6.90
N LEU A 261 -21.86 -0.90 -8.16
CA LEU A 261 -21.08 -1.41 -9.30
C LEU A 261 -19.68 -0.80 -9.47
N GLY A 262 -19.45 0.40 -8.95
CA GLY A 262 -18.22 1.17 -9.19
C GLY A 262 -18.32 2.01 -10.46
N ASP A 263 -17.27 2.80 -10.72
CA ASP A 263 -17.23 3.70 -11.88
C ASP A 263 -15.78 4.11 -12.22
N ALA A 264 -15.32 3.73 -13.41
CA ALA A 264 -13.99 4.08 -13.92
C ALA A 264 -13.84 5.59 -14.15
N ASP A 265 -14.90 6.31 -14.52
CA ASP A 265 -14.86 7.74 -14.82
C ASP A 265 -14.60 8.59 -13.57
N ARG A 266 -14.91 8.06 -12.38
CA ARG A 266 -14.55 8.71 -11.11
C ARG A 266 -13.04 8.73 -10.91
N PHE A 267 -12.32 7.70 -11.37
CA PHE A 267 -10.86 7.68 -11.37
C PHE A 267 -10.32 8.55 -12.50
N ILE A 268 -10.58 8.17 -13.73
CA ILE A 268 -10.09 8.82 -14.93
C ILE A 268 -11.10 8.62 -16.05
N THR A 269 -11.61 9.70 -16.64
CA THR A 269 -12.61 9.63 -17.73
C THR A 269 -11.99 9.09 -19.02
N GLU A 270 -12.83 8.68 -19.97
CA GLU A 270 -12.39 8.15 -21.28
C GLU A 270 -11.53 9.13 -22.08
N ASP A 271 -11.79 10.43 -21.97
CA ASP A 271 -10.98 11.50 -22.59
C ASP A 271 -9.68 11.82 -21.83
N LEU A 272 -9.42 11.12 -20.71
CA LEU A 272 -8.26 11.23 -19.84
C LEU A 272 -8.11 12.60 -19.14
N GLN A 273 -9.10 13.49 -19.23
CA GLN A 273 -9.03 14.85 -18.68
C GLN A 273 -9.75 14.99 -17.33
N GLY A 274 -10.74 14.14 -17.06
CA GLY A 274 -11.60 14.20 -15.89
C GLY A 274 -11.38 13.06 -14.91
N GLY A 275 -12.12 13.10 -13.81
CA GLY A 275 -11.97 12.18 -12.69
C GLY A 275 -10.94 12.67 -11.67
N ARG A 276 -10.63 11.81 -10.70
CA ARG A 276 -9.76 12.14 -9.57
C ARG A 276 -8.26 12.11 -9.89
N LEU A 277 -7.83 11.23 -10.80
CA LEU A 277 -6.41 10.98 -11.04
C LEU A 277 -5.71 12.08 -11.84
N PRO A 278 -6.27 12.67 -12.91
CA PRO A 278 -5.55 13.65 -13.72
C PRO A 278 -5.00 14.85 -12.94
N PRO A 279 -5.75 15.49 -12.01
CA PRO A 279 -5.21 16.59 -11.20
C PRO A 279 -4.08 16.20 -10.24
N ILE A 280 -4.01 14.93 -9.84
CA ILE A 280 -2.93 14.39 -8.98
C ILE A 280 -1.69 14.14 -9.83
N LEU A 281 -1.87 13.51 -11.00
CA LEU A 281 -0.80 13.21 -11.94
C LEU A 281 -0.16 14.48 -12.49
N GLU A 282 -0.94 15.52 -12.78
CA GLU A 282 -0.42 16.83 -13.22
C GLU A 282 0.48 17.49 -12.17
N LYS A 283 0.23 17.22 -10.88
CA LYS A 283 1.04 17.71 -9.76
C LYS A 283 2.21 16.79 -9.40
N GLU A 284 2.36 15.67 -10.10
CA GLU A 284 3.35 14.64 -9.82
C GLU A 284 3.32 14.15 -8.36
N LEU A 285 2.11 14.03 -7.79
CA LEU A 285 1.89 13.54 -6.44
C LEU A 285 1.63 12.03 -6.42
N PRO A 286 1.96 11.32 -5.32
CA PRO A 286 1.81 9.87 -5.26
C PRO A 286 0.34 9.50 -5.43
N CYS A 287 0.07 8.64 -6.39
CA CYS A 287 -1.27 8.32 -6.87
C CYS A 287 -1.60 6.88 -6.47
N VAL A 288 -2.11 6.74 -5.25
CA VAL A 288 -2.41 5.45 -4.62
C VAL A 288 -3.92 5.20 -4.68
N LEU A 289 -4.32 4.20 -5.45
CA LEU A 289 -5.71 3.74 -5.57
C LEU A 289 -6.05 2.78 -4.42
N VAL A 290 -7.34 2.62 -4.11
CA VAL A 290 -7.81 1.64 -3.13
C VAL A 290 -9.09 0.97 -3.62
N GLY A 291 -9.19 -0.33 -3.38
CA GLY A 291 -10.42 -1.09 -3.53
C GLY A 291 -10.46 -2.25 -2.52
N HIS A 292 -11.66 -2.76 -2.25
CA HIS A 292 -11.83 -3.89 -1.35
C HIS A 292 -12.08 -5.17 -2.14
N TRP A 293 -11.53 -6.27 -1.65
CA TRP A 293 -11.57 -7.58 -2.30
C TRP A 293 -12.98 -8.06 -2.68
N PRO A 294 -14.00 -7.90 -1.82
CA PRO A 294 -15.39 -8.22 -2.18
C PRO A 294 -15.94 -7.37 -3.33
N GLY A 295 -15.51 -6.10 -3.45
CA GLY A 295 -15.86 -5.21 -4.54
C GLY A 295 -15.26 -5.67 -5.87
N PHE A 296 -13.99 -6.08 -5.87
CA PHE A 296 -13.35 -6.65 -7.06
C PHE A 296 -14.04 -7.92 -7.54
N TYR A 297 -14.40 -8.83 -6.61
CA TYR A 297 -15.10 -10.07 -6.92
C TYR A 297 -16.56 -9.84 -7.35
N PHE A 298 -17.21 -8.85 -6.75
CA PHE A 298 -18.60 -8.44 -7.00
C PHE A 298 -19.57 -9.62 -7.14
N ASN A 299 -19.65 -10.44 -6.09
CA ASN A 299 -20.53 -11.63 -6.04
C ASN A 299 -20.31 -12.64 -7.20
N GLY A 300 -19.12 -12.65 -7.81
CA GLY A 300 -18.76 -13.53 -8.92
C GLY A 300 -18.88 -12.88 -10.31
N GLU A 301 -19.48 -11.68 -10.41
CA GLU A 301 -19.58 -10.95 -11.67
C GLU A 301 -18.28 -10.21 -12.03
N LYS A 302 -17.38 -10.01 -11.06
CA LYS A 302 -16.05 -9.41 -11.22
C LYS A 302 -16.07 -7.96 -11.74
N CYS A 303 -17.17 -7.23 -11.50
CA CYS A 303 -17.35 -5.86 -12.01
C CYS A 303 -16.22 -4.92 -11.57
N GLY A 304 -15.81 -4.98 -10.29
CA GLY A 304 -14.70 -4.19 -9.79
C GLY A 304 -13.37 -4.48 -10.50
N PHE A 305 -13.13 -5.75 -10.83
CA PHE A 305 -11.95 -6.15 -11.59
C PHE A 305 -11.98 -5.64 -13.04
N ASP A 306 -13.14 -5.63 -13.70
CA ASP A 306 -13.28 -5.05 -15.04
C ASP A 306 -13.14 -3.52 -15.05
N ILE A 307 -13.55 -2.85 -13.97
CA ILE A 307 -13.28 -1.42 -13.76
C ILE A 307 -11.77 -1.20 -13.58
N LEU A 308 -11.06 -2.02 -12.81
CA LEU A 308 -9.60 -1.93 -12.69
C LEU A 308 -8.91 -2.05 -14.05
N LYS A 309 -9.31 -3.01 -14.89
CA LYS A 309 -8.79 -3.16 -16.26
C LYS A 309 -9.01 -1.90 -17.08
N THR A 310 -10.20 -1.28 -16.96
CA THR A 310 -10.53 -0.03 -17.65
C THR A 310 -9.68 1.14 -17.17
N VAL A 311 -9.52 1.29 -15.85
CA VAL A 311 -8.68 2.35 -15.26
C VAL A 311 -7.22 2.18 -15.67
N LYS A 312 -6.69 0.95 -15.63
CA LYS A 312 -5.32 0.65 -16.10
C LYS A 312 -5.12 0.99 -17.56
N ALA A 313 -6.05 0.59 -18.44
CA ALA A 313 -5.97 0.92 -19.86
C ALA A 313 -5.98 2.44 -20.12
N ARG A 314 -6.74 3.20 -19.32
CA ARG A 314 -6.77 4.67 -19.39
C ARG A 314 -5.47 5.30 -18.87
N LEU A 315 -4.89 4.76 -17.79
CA LEU A 315 -3.57 5.19 -17.29
C LEU A 315 -2.46 4.91 -18.33
N ASP A 316 -2.50 3.77 -19.00
CA ASP A 316 -1.56 3.46 -20.09
C ASP A 316 -1.74 4.40 -21.28
N ALA A 317 -2.98 4.77 -21.61
CA ALA A 317 -3.26 5.76 -22.66
C ALA A 317 -2.83 7.19 -22.26
N TYR A 318 -2.86 7.51 -20.96
CA TYR A 318 -2.37 8.78 -20.41
C TYR A 318 -0.84 8.90 -20.48
N ASP A 319 -0.13 7.77 -20.35
CA ASP A 319 1.33 7.66 -20.36
C ASP A 319 1.83 6.59 -21.35
N PRO A 320 1.60 6.76 -22.67
CA PRO A 320 1.82 5.72 -23.68
C PRO A 320 3.30 5.38 -23.92
N ASP A 321 4.22 6.22 -23.45
CA ASP A 321 5.67 6.03 -23.56
C ASP A 321 6.34 5.73 -22.22
N ALA A 322 5.56 5.53 -21.15
CA ALA A 322 6.02 5.25 -19.79
C ALA A 322 7.02 6.29 -19.25
N THR A 323 6.78 7.57 -19.54
CA THR A 323 7.65 8.68 -19.11
C THR A 323 7.10 9.49 -17.95
N LYS A 324 5.83 9.28 -17.56
CA LYS A 324 5.15 10.08 -16.54
C LYS A 324 4.87 9.33 -15.25
N THR A 325 4.70 8.01 -15.31
CA THR A 325 4.18 7.20 -14.20
C THR A 325 5.02 5.96 -13.95
N LEU A 326 5.05 5.51 -12.70
CA LEU A 326 5.81 4.32 -12.28
C LEU A 326 4.99 3.52 -11.26
N TRP A 327 4.59 2.30 -11.62
CA TRP A 327 3.96 1.39 -10.67
C TRP A 327 4.97 0.93 -9.62
N MET A 328 4.63 1.13 -8.35
CA MET A 328 5.44 0.82 -7.19
C MET A 328 4.61 0.10 -6.13
N LYS A 329 5.27 -0.75 -5.35
CA LYS A 329 4.75 -1.25 -4.08
C LYS A 329 4.62 -0.11 -3.08
N ASN A 330 3.79 -0.31 -2.05
CA ASN A 330 3.62 0.69 -1.00
C ASN A 330 4.91 0.87 -0.17
N SER A 331 5.64 -0.21 0.09
CA SER A 331 6.94 -0.18 0.76
C SER A 331 8.00 0.56 -0.06
N GLU A 332 8.00 0.40 -1.40
CA GLU A 332 8.88 1.14 -2.31
C GLU A 332 8.57 2.66 -2.25
N ILE A 333 7.29 3.06 -2.24
CA ILE A 333 6.89 4.47 -2.05
C ILE A 333 7.35 4.97 -0.67
N ALA A 334 7.07 4.22 0.39
CA ALA A 334 7.47 4.57 1.75
C ALA A 334 8.98 4.79 1.87
N HIS A 335 9.79 3.85 1.39
CA HIS A 335 11.26 3.94 1.44
C HIS A 335 11.79 5.10 0.62
N TYR A 336 11.20 5.38 -0.56
CA TYR A 336 11.57 6.54 -1.35
C TYR A 336 11.30 7.85 -0.62
N TYR A 337 10.14 8.01 0.02
CA TYR A 337 9.81 9.21 0.77
C TYR A 337 10.67 9.37 2.03
N MET A 338 10.97 8.28 2.75
CA MET A 338 11.94 8.31 3.85
C MET A 338 13.31 8.77 3.36
N ALA A 339 13.83 8.20 2.27
CA ALA A 339 15.11 8.59 1.70
C ALA A 339 15.11 10.05 1.24
N ARG A 340 14.04 10.49 0.57
CA ARG A 340 13.84 11.86 0.07
C ARG A 340 13.90 12.89 1.20
N GLU A 341 13.28 12.62 2.33
CA GLU A 341 13.20 13.57 3.46
C GLU A 341 14.39 13.48 4.41
N LEU A 342 14.98 12.30 4.57
CA LEU A 342 15.91 12.02 5.66
C LEU A 342 17.38 11.95 5.22
N THR A 343 17.67 11.82 3.92
CA THR A 343 19.04 11.84 3.38
C THR A 343 19.68 13.21 3.53
N GLU A 344 20.91 13.23 4.02
CA GLU A 344 21.73 14.43 4.10
C GLU A 344 22.46 14.63 2.77
N ILE A 345 22.42 15.84 2.22
CA ILE A 345 23.06 16.18 0.94
C ILE A 345 23.96 17.40 1.14
N THR A 346 25.24 17.24 0.84
CA THR A 346 26.26 18.29 0.95
C THR A 346 26.90 18.54 -0.41
N VAL A 347 26.97 19.80 -0.84
CA VAL A 347 27.61 20.20 -2.10
C VAL A 347 29.02 20.68 -1.82
N MET A 348 30.00 20.03 -2.47
CA MET A 348 31.43 20.32 -2.36
C MET A 348 31.85 21.07 -3.63
N GLU A 349 31.56 22.39 -3.67
CA GLU A 349 31.69 23.19 -4.90
C GLU A 349 33.12 23.23 -5.47
N GLU A 350 34.15 23.28 -4.62
CA GLU A 350 35.56 23.32 -5.07
C GLU A 350 36.02 21.99 -5.69
N GLN A 351 35.41 20.88 -5.29
CA GLN A 351 35.73 19.53 -5.74
C GLN A 351 34.82 19.08 -6.90
N HIS A 352 33.80 19.86 -7.25
CA HIS A 352 32.72 19.45 -8.15
C HIS A 352 32.08 18.11 -7.73
N GLU A 353 31.87 17.95 -6.43
CA GLU A 353 31.30 16.74 -5.84
C GLU A 353 30.00 17.02 -5.07
N ILE A 354 29.13 16.02 -5.00
CA ILE A 354 27.95 16.00 -4.12
C ILE A 354 28.07 14.77 -3.24
N HIS A 355 28.01 14.96 -1.93
CA HIS A 355 28.08 13.89 -0.95
C HIS A 355 26.69 13.69 -0.34
N LEU A 356 26.20 12.46 -0.41
CA LEU A 356 24.97 12.04 0.24
C LEU A 356 25.31 11.10 1.39
N PHE A 357 24.61 11.24 2.51
CA PHE A 357 24.67 10.28 3.61
C PHE A 357 23.25 9.87 4.01
N THR A 358 22.98 8.57 4.06
CA THR A 358 21.67 8.05 4.46
C THR A 358 21.75 6.73 5.21
N GLN A 359 20.73 6.47 6.03
CA GLN A 359 20.41 5.15 6.58
C GLN A 359 19.09 4.60 6.00
N PHE A 360 18.54 5.28 4.99
CA PHE A 360 17.29 4.96 4.31
C PHE A 360 17.59 4.66 2.85
N PRO A 361 17.94 3.41 2.52
CA PRO A 361 18.21 3.03 1.14
C PRO A 361 16.93 3.06 0.32
N THR A 362 17.04 3.37 -0.97
CA THR A 362 15.92 3.28 -1.91
C THR A 362 16.43 3.10 -3.32
N ALA A 363 15.65 2.42 -4.15
CA ALA A 363 15.93 2.33 -5.58
C ALA A 363 15.56 3.64 -6.30
N ASN A 364 16.16 3.87 -7.46
CA ASN A 364 15.80 4.97 -8.36
C ASN A 364 15.89 6.38 -7.76
N PHE A 365 16.74 6.59 -6.75
CA PHE A 365 16.92 7.90 -6.14
C PHE A 365 17.35 8.91 -7.21
N THR A 366 16.55 9.98 -7.36
CA THR A 366 16.69 10.91 -8.49
C THR A 366 16.96 12.31 -8.01
N LEU A 367 18.06 12.90 -8.49
CA LEU A 367 18.45 14.28 -8.23
C LEU A 367 18.28 15.12 -9.49
N ALA A 368 17.79 16.35 -9.33
CA ALA A 368 17.91 17.42 -10.31
C ALA A 368 19.03 18.37 -9.89
N LEU A 369 19.97 18.59 -10.81
CA LEU A 369 21.08 19.52 -10.69
C LEU A 369 20.80 20.73 -11.60
N ASP A 370 20.88 21.95 -11.07
CA ASP A 370 20.65 23.18 -11.86
C ASP A 370 21.89 23.61 -12.66
N ALA A 371 22.45 22.65 -13.40
CA ALA A 371 23.57 22.82 -14.33
C ALA A 371 23.59 21.69 -15.38
N PRO A 372 24.04 21.95 -16.63
CA PRO A 372 24.31 20.90 -17.61
C PRO A 372 25.66 20.23 -17.31
N ILE A 373 25.64 18.98 -16.84
CA ILE A 373 26.81 18.20 -16.48
C ILE A 373 27.07 17.17 -17.58
N ARG A 374 28.28 17.18 -18.16
CA ARG A 374 28.64 16.29 -19.28
C ARG A 374 29.08 14.91 -18.85
N HIS A 375 29.47 14.76 -17.59
CA HIS A 375 29.92 13.50 -17.05
C HIS A 375 29.58 13.40 -15.56
N VAL A 376 28.96 12.29 -15.18
CA VAL A 376 28.52 12.00 -13.82
C VAL A 376 29.06 10.64 -13.41
N GLN A 377 29.72 10.59 -12.26
CA GLN A 377 30.10 9.34 -11.60
C GLN A 377 29.37 9.20 -10.28
N VAL A 378 28.90 7.99 -9.94
CA VAL A 378 28.39 7.64 -8.62
C VAL A 378 29.33 6.61 -8.00
N ASN A 379 29.92 6.93 -6.85
CA ASN A 379 30.91 6.10 -6.15
C ASN A 379 32.07 5.65 -7.07
N GLY A 380 32.47 6.51 -8.02
CA GLY A 380 33.53 6.25 -8.98
C GLY A 380 33.11 5.47 -10.23
N TRP A 381 31.83 5.10 -10.37
CA TRP A 381 31.28 4.44 -11.54
C TRP A 381 30.60 5.44 -12.47
N ASP A 382 30.96 5.41 -13.75
CA ASP A 382 30.35 6.28 -14.77
C ASP A 382 28.88 5.94 -14.97
N LEU A 383 28.03 6.97 -14.89
CA LEU A 383 26.64 6.84 -15.31
C LEU A 383 26.53 6.99 -16.83
N ARG A 384 25.57 6.28 -17.42
CA ARG A 384 25.32 6.37 -18.86
C ARG A 384 24.46 7.60 -19.17
N GLU A 385 24.93 8.48 -20.05
CA GLU A 385 24.10 9.55 -20.59
C GLU A 385 22.97 8.96 -21.43
N VAL A 386 21.75 9.47 -21.23
CA VAL A 386 20.59 9.20 -22.09
C VAL A 386 20.00 10.52 -22.57
N HIS A 387 19.25 10.47 -23.67
CA HIS A 387 18.75 11.67 -24.36
C HIS A 387 17.22 11.77 -24.38
N SER A 388 16.54 10.92 -23.60
CA SER A 388 15.09 10.94 -23.47
C SER A 388 14.66 10.45 -22.09
N ARG A 389 13.52 10.93 -21.59
CA ARG A 389 12.91 10.42 -20.33
C ARG A 389 12.49 8.95 -20.43
N ARG A 390 12.27 8.44 -21.64
CA ARG A 390 11.93 7.04 -21.88
C ARG A 390 13.09 6.12 -21.55
N ASP A 391 14.31 6.55 -21.85
CA ASP A 391 15.54 5.78 -21.57
C ASP A 391 16.11 6.08 -20.18
N PHE A 392 15.50 7.00 -19.43
CA PHE A 392 15.91 7.37 -18.07
C PHE A 392 15.53 6.26 -17.08
N GLN A 393 16.55 5.66 -16.50
CA GLN A 393 16.49 4.46 -15.64
C GLN A 393 17.63 4.53 -14.59
N PRO A 394 17.74 3.59 -13.64
CA PRO A 394 18.91 3.50 -12.76
C PRO A 394 20.23 3.53 -13.54
N ASP A 395 21.23 4.13 -12.92
CA ASP A 395 22.59 4.29 -13.42
C ASP A 395 22.68 5.10 -14.72
N THR A 396 21.78 6.08 -14.88
CA THR A 396 21.78 7.00 -16.02
C THR A 396 21.69 8.46 -15.58
N PHE A 397 22.11 9.35 -16.48
CA PHE A 397 21.84 10.78 -16.35
C PHE A 397 21.27 11.35 -17.65
N LEU A 398 20.47 12.40 -17.52
CA LEU A 398 19.74 13.05 -18.61
C LEU A 398 19.90 14.56 -18.51
N ILE A 399 20.35 15.21 -19.57
CA ILE A 399 20.43 16.67 -19.65
C ILE A 399 19.18 17.21 -20.37
N GLU A 400 18.35 18.00 -19.67
CA GLU A 400 17.22 18.72 -20.29
C GLU A 400 17.38 20.24 -20.06
N GLY A 401 17.67 20.97 -21.14
CA GLY A 401 17.82 22.42 -21.09
C GLY A 401 19.02 22.84 -20.24
N LYS A 402 18.76 23.38 -19.05
CA LYS A 402 19.79 23.85 -18.10
C LYS A 402 20.01 22.90 -16.93
N GLN A 403 19.25 21.82 -16.85
CA GLN A 403 19.29 20.89 -15.72
C GLN A 403 19.87 19.54 -16.15
N THR A 404 20.49 18.87 -15.20
CA THR A 404 20.87 17.45 -15.32
C THR A 404 20.11 16.65 -14.28
N PHE A 405 19.46 15.59 -14.72
CA PHE A 405 18.82 14.61 -13.86
C PHE A 405 19.71 13.39 -13.72
N VAL A 406 19.89 12.92 -12.50
CA VAL A 406 20.79 11.82 -12.16
C VAL A 406 19.99 10.79 -11.39
N ALA A 407 19.96 9.53 -11.88
CA ALA A 407 19.23 8.44 -11.25
C ALA A 407 20.17 7.28 -10.91
N PHE A 408 20.10 6.82 -9.66
CA PHE A 408 20.91 5.72 -9.13
C PHE A 408 20.20 5.07 -7.93
N ASP A 409 20.60 3.87 -7.56
CA ASP A 409 20.14 3.27 -6.31
C ASP A 409 20.93 3.83 -5.13
N LEU A 410 20.22 4.33 -4.11
CA LEU A 410 20.82 4.90 -2.92
C LEU A 410 20.98 3.81 -1.86
N GLU A 411 22.24 3.51 -1.51
CA GLU A 411 22.57 2.53 -0.48
C GLU A 411 22.75 3.19 0.90
N VAL A 412 22.82 2.34 1.94
CA VAL A 412 23.15 2.78 3.29
C VAL A 412 24.60 3.27 3.35
N GLY A 413 24.81 4.45 3.95
CA GLY A 413 26.11 5.06 4.16
C GLY A 413 26.35 6.28 3.28
N GLU A 414 27.59 6.47 2.87
CA GLU A 414 28.03 7.60 2.04
C GLU A 414 27.91 7.24 0.55
N THR A 415 27.31 8.14 -0.23
CA THR A 415 27.32 8.11 -1.70
C THR A 415 27.95 9.38 -2.23
N ARG A 416 28.92 9.25 -3.14
CA ARG A 416 29.64 10.37 -3.74
C ARG A 416 29.31 10.50 -5.21
N LEU A 417 28.85 11.67 -5.62
CA LEU A 417 28.70 12.05 -7.02
C LEU A 417 29.85 12.96 -7.42
N ALA A 418 30.62 12.59 -8.44
CA ALA A 418 31.61 13.46 -9.06
C ALA A 418 31.08 13.98 -10.40
N LEU A 419 31.22 15.29 -10.63
CA LEU A 419 30.64 15.99 -11.78
C LEU A 419 31.74 16.61 -12.64
N THR A 420 31.60 16.56 -13.96
CA THR A 420 32.46 17.31 -14.89
C THR A 420 31.61 18.06 -15.91
N GLU A 421 31.86 19.37 -16.01
CA GLU A 421 31.13 20.31 -16.90
C GLU A 421 31.56 20.25 -18.38
#